data_AF-A0A7H4MBW7-F1
#
_entry.id   AF-A0A7H4MBW7-F1
#
_cell.length_a   1.000
_cell.length_b   1.000
_cell.length_c   1.000
_cell.angle_alpha   90.00
_cell.angle_beta   90.00
_cell.angle_gamma   90.00
#
_symmetry.space_group_name_H-M   'P 1'
#
loop_
_entity.id
_entity.type
_entity.pdbx_description
1 polymer ?
#
loop_
_entity_poly.entity_id
_entity_poly.type
_entity_poly.pdbx_seq_one_letter_code
_entity_poly.pdbx_strand_id
1 'polypeptide(L)' 'MKTGHQMQRMAGVKKLQPNLRTTPFVLDPFAIRQIDAVLATHDHNDHMTSTSPPPVMQNCPADVPLYWAEKPVSTL' A
#
# COMPACT_ATOMS: atom_id res chain seq x y z
N MET A 1 -12.64 0.41 -15.87
CA MET A 1 -12.79 0.76 -14.44
C MET A 1 -13.25 -0.47 -13.68
N LYS A 2 -12.72 -0.73 -12.47
CA LYS A 2 -13.22 -1.84 -11.63
C LYS A 2 -14.55 -1.44 -11.00
N THR A 3 -15.55 -2.33 -11.04
CA THR A 3 -16.85 -2.08 -10.39
C THR A 3 -16.67 -1.81 -8.90
N GLY A 4 -17.20 -0.68 -8.42
CA GLY A 4 -17.12 -0.27 -7.03
C GLY A 4 -15.84 0.47 -6.64
N HIS A 5 -14.90 0.69 -7.58
CA HIS A 5 -13.71 1.51 -7.36
C HIS A 5 -14.10 2.93 -6.89
N GLN A 6 -13.33 3.52 -5.98
CA GLN A 6 -13.63 4.83 -5.38
C GLN A 6 -13.85 5.91 -6.45
N MET A 7 -13.04 5.92 -7.51
CA MET A 7 -13.20 6.90 -8.61
C MET A 7 -14.47 6.66 -9.44
N GLN A 8 -14.97 5.43 -9.52
CA GLN A 8 -16.29 5.16 -10.11
C GLN A 8 -17.41 5.73 -9.24
N ARG A 9 -17.30 5.55 -7.91
CA ARG A 9 -18.29 6.07 -6.95
C ARG A 9 -18.34 7.60 -6.94
N MET A 10 -17.17 8.25 -7.00
CA MET A 10 -17.06 9.72 -6.96
C MET A 10 -17.52 10.40 -8.25
N ALA A 11 -17.26 9.81 -9.42
CA ALA A 11 -17.42 10.50 -10.70
C ALA A 11 -18.26 9.74 -11.75
N GLY A 12 -18.81 8.57 -11.42
CA GLY A 12 -19.64 7.77 -12.35
C GLY A 12 -18.88 7.21 -13.57
N VAL A 13 -17.55 7.29 -13.57
CA VAL A 13 -16.73 6.94 -14.74
C VAL A 13 -16.67 5.43 -14.99
N LYS A 14 -16.66 5.04 -16.27
CA LYS A 14 -16.54 3.63 -16.69
C LYS A 14 -15.18 3.29 -17.31
N LYS A 15 -14.50 4.29 -17.88
CA LYS A 15 -13.18 4.13 -18.53
C LYS A 15 -12.08 3.89 -17.50
N LEU A 16 -11.00 3.24 -17.91
CA LEU A 16 -9.80 3.07 -17.07
C LEU A 16 -9.14 4.44 -16.82
N GLN A 17 -8.59 4.65 -15.62
CA GLN A 17 -7.83 5.85 -15.33
C GLN A 17 -6.43 5.75 -15.96
N PRO A 18 -5.91 6.81 -16.60
CA PRO A 18 -4.58 6.81 -17.18
C PRO A 18 -3.51 7.13 -16.12
N ASN A 19 -3.50 6.41 -14.98
CA ASN A 19 -2.65 6.69 -13.82
C ASN A 19 -1.27 6.00 -13.90
N LEU A 20 -0.53 6.27 -14.97
CA LEU A 20 0.85 5.77 -15.10
C LEU A 20 1.76 6.39 -14.04
N ARG A 21 2.59 5.57 -13.41
CA ARG A 21 3.67 6.04 -12.52
C ARG A 21 4.73 6.73 -13.38
N THR A 22 5.10 7.94 -12.98
CA THR A 22 6.10 8.77 -13.68
C THR A 22 7.40 8.94 -12.89
N THR A 23 7.50 8.33 -11.71
CA THR A 23 8.70 8.38 -10.85
C THR A 23 9.43 7.04 -10.84
N PRO A 24 10.78 7.04 -10.86
CA PRO A 24 11.56 5.82 -10.71
C PRO A 24 11.40 5.20 -9.32
N PHE A 25 11.84 3.96 -9.16
CA PHE A 25 12.07 3.36 -7.85
C PHE A 25 13.51 3.68 -7.43
N VAL A 26 13.67 4.39 -6.31
CA VAL A 26 14.99 4.84 -5.82
C VAL A 26 15.51 4.02 -4.64
N LEU A 27 14.67 3.16 -4.07
CA LEU A 27 15.00 2.25 -2.98
C LEU A 27 14.62 0.83 -3.38
N ASP A 28 15.57 -0.09 -3.22
CA ASP A 28 15.34 -1.53 -3.37
C ASP A 28 14.87 -2.10 -2.01
N PRO A 29 13.61 -2.55 -1.87
CA PRO A 29 13.11 -3.09 -0.61
C PRO A 29 13.79 -4.40 -0.19
N PHE A 30 14.43 -5.13 -1.12
CA PHE A 30 15.16 -6.36 -0.80
C PHE A 30 16.58 -6.10 -0.28
N ALA A 31 17.09 -4.87 -0.44
CA ALA A 31 18.39 -4.47 0.08
C ALA A 31 18.32 -3.88 1.50
N ILE A 32 17.13 -3.64 2.04
CA ILE A 32 16.94 -3.08 3.39
C ILE A 32 17.39 -4.10 4.45
N ARG A 33 18.22 -3.65 5.41
CA ARG A 33 18.79 -4.47 6.49
C ARG A 33 18.51 -3.96 7.90
N GLN A 34 18.29 -2.65 8.04
CA GLN A 34 18.21 -1.97 9.34
C GLN A 34 17.08 -0.95 9.31
N ILE A 35 15.98 -1.28 9.99
CA ILE A 35 14.84 -0.39 10.27
C ILE A 35 14.24 -0.80 11.62
N ASP A 36 13.62 0.15 12.33
CA ASP A 36 13.00 -0.11 13.63
C ASP A 36 11.50 -0.43 13.52
N ALA A 37 10.84 -0.01 12.44
CA ALA A 37 9.41 -0.25 12.20
C ALA A 37 9.03 -0.01 10.73
N VAL A 38 7.93 -0.60 10.31
CA VAL A 38 7.24 -0.29 9.04
C VAL A 38 5.88 0.33 9.36
N LEU A 39 5.52 1.41 8.68
CA LEU A 39 4.27 2.14 8.93
C LEU A 39 3.43 2.29 7.64
N ALA A 40 2.12 2.13 7.75
CA ALA A 40 1.15 2.49 6.73
C ALA A 40 0.05 3.41 7.30
N THR A 41 -0.23 4.52 6.63
CA THR A 41 -1.21 5.51 7.12
C THR A 41 -2.66 5.09 6.88
N HIS A 42 -2.92 4.39 5.77
CA HIS A 42 -4.22 3.88 5.35
C HIS A 42 -4.01 2.78 4.30
N ASP A 43 -5.10 2.15 3.86
CA ASP A 43 -5.04 0.91 3.07
C ASP A 43 -5.11 1.07 1.56
N HIS A 44 -4.94 2.29 1.04
CA HIS A 44 -4.88 2.49 -0.40
C HIS A 44 -3.64 1.83 -1.01
N ASN A 45 -3.80 1.36 -2.24
CA ASN A 45 -2.84 0.51 -2.94
C ASN A 45 -1.45 1.17 -3.16
N ASP A 46 -1.38 2.49 -3.14
CA ASP A 46 -0.14 3.27 -3.25
C ASP A 46 0.54 3.55 -1.90
N HIS A 47 -0.14 3.24 -0.79
CA HIS A 47 0.35 3.42 0.58
C HIS A 47 0.61 2.10 1.33
N MET A 48 0.22 0.96 0.76
CA MET A 48 0.55 -0.37 1.25
C MET A 48 1.00 -1.28 0.11
N THR A 49 1.83 -2.27 0.43
CA THR A 49 2.17 -3.33 -0.51
C THR A 49 1.15 -4.47 -0.42
N SER A 50 0.78 -5.05 -1.55
CA SER A 50 -0.10 -6.23 -1.61
C SER A 50 0.61 -7.53 -1.18
N THR A 51 1.94 -7.50 -1.07
CA THR A 51 2.74 -8.64 -0.63
C THR A 51 2.73 -8.73 0.90
N SER A 52 2.29 -9.88 1.41
CA SER A 52 2.30 -10.19 2.84
C SER A 52 3.14 -11.45 3.11
N PRO A 53 4.18 -11.39 3.96
CA PRO A 53 4.69 -10.18 4.61
C PRO A 53 5.41 -9.25 3.60
N PRO A 54 5.51 -7.94 3.89
CA PRO A 54 6.28 -7.02 3.06
C PRO A 54 7.72 -7.51 2.82
N PRO A 55 8.31 -7.30 1.63
CA PRO A 55 9.63 -7.85 1.29
C PRO A 55 10.74 -7.45 2.26
N VAL A 56 10.63 -6.25 2.84
CA VAL A 56 11.55 -5.74 3.87
C VAL A 56 11.62 -6.65 5.11
N MET A 57 10.53 -7.32 5.46
CA MET A 57 10.45 -8.21 6.64
C MET A 57 11.27 -9.49 6.46
N GLN A 58 11.58 -9.90 5.22
CA GLN A 58 12.37 -11.11 4.98
C GLN A 58 13.85 -10.93 5.30
N ASN A 59 14.32 -9.67 5.35
CA ASN A 59 15.74 -9.32 5.54
C ASN A 59 16.01 -8.61 6.88
N CYS A 60 14.99 -8.41 7.70
CA CYS A 60 15.08 -7.71 8.98
C CYS A 60 14.82 -8.68 10.15
N PRO A 61 15.25 -8.31 11.37
CA PRO A 61 14.90 -9.04 12.59
C PRO A 61 13.38 -9.24 12.77
N ALA A 62 13.00 -10.35 13.42
CA ALA A 62 11.60 -10.75 13.59
C ALA A 62 10.79 -9.83 14.54
N ASP A 63 11.47 -8.99 15.32
CA ASP A 63 10.88 -8.05 16.26
C ASP A 63 10.56 -6.68 15.64
N VAL A 64 10.90 -6.46 14.35
CA VAL A 64 10.48 -5.25 13.63
C VAL A 64 8.95 -5.26 13.48
N PRO A 65 8.21 -4.32 14.09
CA PRO A 65 6.77 -4.26 14.00
C PRO A 65 6.31 -3.61 12.68
N LEU A 66 5.15 -4.05 12.21
CA LEU A 66 4.38 -3.39 11.16
C LEU A 66 3.16 -2.72 11.80
N TYR A 67 3.04 -1.41 11.67
CA TYR A 67 1.91 -0.61 12.18
C TYR A 67 1.03 -0.12 11.02
N TRP A 68 -0.28 -0.26 11.17
CA TRP A 68 -1.25 0.32 10.24
C TRP A 68 -2.49 0.79 11.00
N ALA A 69 -3.16 1.79 10.46
CA ALA A 69 -4.46 2.21 10.97
C ALA A 69 -5.49 1.09 10.77
N GLU A 70 -6.22 0.72 11.83
CA GLU A 70 -7.39 -0.13 11.68
C GLU A 70 -8.40 0.55 10.76
N LYS A 71 -9.03 -0.22 9.87
CA LYS A 71 -10.15 0.32 9.11
C LYS A 71 -11.25 0.70 10.10
N PRO A 72 -11.85 1.90 10.00
CA PRO A 72 -13.14 2.10 10.65
C PRO A 72 -14.07 1.02 10.11
N VAL A 73 -14.67 0.24 11.01
CA VAL A 73 -15.74 -0.71 10.67
C VAL A 73 -16.81 0.13 9.98
N SER A 74 -16.92 0.01 8.66
CA SER A 74 -17.90 0.78 7.90
C SER A 74 -19.28 0.16 8.15
N THR A 75 -19.98 0.65 9.17
CA THR A 75 -21.43 0.72 9.15
C THR A 75 -21.79 1.66 8.01
N LEU A 76 -22.24 1.10 6.88
CA LEU A 76 -23.18 1.62 5.86
C LEU A 76 -23.09 0.76 4.59
#